data_AF-K6GU66-F1
#
_entry.id   AF-K6GU66-F1
#
_cell.length_a   1.000
_cell.length_b   1.000
_cell.length_c   1.000
_cell.angle_alpha   90.00
_cell.angle_beta   90.00
_cell.angle_gamma   90.00
#
_symmetry.space_group_name_H-M   'P 1'
#
loop_
_entity.id
_entity.type
_entity.pdbx_description
1 polymer ?
#
loop_
_entity_poly.entity_id
_entity_poly.type
_entity_poly.pdbx_seq_one_letter_code
_entity_poly.pdbx_strand_id
1 'polypeptide(L)'
;MQATQWLKTILAVCFLSTAGLPAAVQAQSCASYTYTGVTPAFTSTYTNRVTFVNNCADSAYVIMTTPADPLSEALWANATVPGNSITKSNVGQHYYFTNQIPAGGSQTMCLPDAGAASGNFTFSFGCTAIDTANTGLPMTCLIGSDPGKLYNGMDTVFELSPGCKYYTPPTQQNPNPDNSQCTYNPSNPSATLTQIDYLDVSAVTGFSIPMGLAIADSATYQCTFPSRTLVADLASCPYENFTTLSTKYNCPEVGTANGGQGISLQLMNQTPGWTGYAAACISPVQWIAAVSQHLPGVSSTCSVNTTPTGTPQTSGIPTIADWYGCTYMLQAGDDAYPLTCLTPGCGGPQCAVGPDGTAANYDPGSYHYNTAAISRGKSVAYTNYVTTLKAMGNEVYTWMYDDGPGTLSCNVTGASMTVTLCPGQAGQKPYDIATQTWSYNATTNRCVVDTAGTYANQSACMAANGKYACSSETESKAQTGTTTWVTATLNYCKPLDPATATAGQLAAAVSLAACRSSTCQRTGTVSYNTPAPQDLLLLGN
;
A
#
# COMPACT_ATOMS: atom_id res chain seq x y z
N MET A 1 31.88 25.06 -62.52
CA MET A 1 32.68 25.67 -61.44
C MET A 1 31.73 26.46 -60.56
N GLN A 2 31.79 26.15 -59.25
CA GLN A 2 31.35 26.92 -58.08
C GLN A 2 29.87 27.33 -57.89
N ALA A 3 29.31 26.71 -56.85
CA ALA A 3 28.50 27.28 -55.75
C ALA A 3 27.13 27.91 -56.06
N THR A 4 26.06 27.18 -55.72
CA THR A 4 24.91 27.65 -54.90
C THR A 4 23.85 26.54 -54.82
N GLN A 5 23.69 25.87 -53.67
CA GLN A 5 22.45 25.16 -53.30
C GLN A 5 22.48 24.75 -51.82
N TRP A 6 22.19 25.71 -50.92
CA TRP A 6 21.81 25.45 -49.53
C TRP A 6 20.84 26.55 -49.12
N LEU A 7 19.53 26.28 -49.16
CA LEU A 7 18.52 26.88 -48.28
C LEU A 7 17.15 26.19 -48.52
N LYS A 8 16.82 25.21 -47.69
CA LYS A 8 15.43 24.85 -47.38
C LYS A 8 15.35 24.65 -45.87
N THR A 9 15.13 25.76 -45.19
CA THR A 9 14.91 25.84 -43.75
C THR A 9 13.64 25.07 -43.40
N ILE A 10 13.81 24.09 -42.54
CA ILE A 10 12.78 23.26 -41.92
C ILE A 10 11.92 24.18 -41.03
N LEU A 11 10.63 24.27 -41.34
CA LEU A 11 9.62 24.86 -40.47
C LEU A 11 9.30 23.84 -39.36
N ALA A 12 10.15 23.80 -38.33
CA ALA A 12 9.83 23.10 -37.09
C ALA A 12 8.89 24.01 -36.28
N VAL A 13 7.59 23.72 -36.36
CA VAL A 13 6.58 24.30 -35.47
C VAL A 13 6.81 23.69 -34.09
N CYS A 14 7.61 24.37 -33.26
CA CYS A 14 7.63 24.14 -31.83
C CYS A 14 6.26 24.55 -31.27
N PHE A 15 5.37 23.57 -31.07
CA PHE A 15 4.33 23.68 -30.06
C PHE A 15 5.01 23.69 -28.69
N LEU A 16 5.45 24.86 -28.25
CA LEU A 16 5.61 25.12 -26.82
C LEU A 16 4.22 25.12 -26.22
N SER A 17 3.82 23.98 -25.64
CA SER A 17 2.82 23.98 -24.60
C SER A 17 3.33 24.90 -23.50
N THR A 18 2.65 26.04 -23.33
CA THR A 18 2.80 26.88 -22.14
C THR A 18 2.22 26.09 -20.97
N ALA A 19 3.02 25.18 -20.41
CA ALA A 19 2.82 24.72 -19.05
C ALA A 19 2.89 25.98 -18.18
N GLY A 20 1.76 26.33 -17.57
CA GLY A 20 1.69 27.43 -16.62
C GLY A 20 2.77 27.21 -15.57
N LEU A 21 3.73 28.13 -15.49
CA LEU A 21 4.66 28.18 -14.37
C LEU A 21 3.81 28.26 -13.10
N PRO A 22 4.03 27.38 -12.09
CA PRO A 22 3.35 27.53 -10.82
C PRO A 22 3.67 28.92 -10.28
N ALA A 23 2.63 29.65 -9.87
CA ALA A 23 2.78 30.90 -9.14
C ALA A 23 3.82 30.70 -8.03
N ALA A 24 4.75 31.65 -7.87
CA ALA A 24 5.73 31.61 -6.80
C ALA A 24 4.98 31.51 -5.46
N VAL A 25 4.91 30.29 -4.92
CA VAL A 25 4.39 30.02 -3.59
C VAL A 25 5.34 30.73 -2.65
N GLN A 26 4.89 31.83 -2.04
CA GLN A 26 5.58 32.41 -0.90
C GLN A 26 5.73 31.27 0.11
N ALA A 27 6.96 30.82 0.35
CA ALA A 27 7.24 29.76 1.31
C ALA A 27 6.83 30.26 2.69
N GLN A 28 5.58 29.98 3.08
CA GLN A 28 5.13 30.22 4.43
C GLN A 28 5.92 29.25 5.31
N SER A 29 6.66 29.80 6.27
CA SER A 29 7.54 29.02 7.14
C SER A 29 6.71 28.08 8.00
N CYS A 30 7.08 26.79 8.01
CA CYS A 30 6.55 25.83 8.96
C CYS A 30 6.77 26.34 10.40
N ALA A 31 5.77 26.15 11.26
CA ALA A 31 5.82 26.60 12.65
C ALA A 31 6.65 25.64 13.53
N SER A 32 7.01 26.09 14.72
CA SER A 32 7.49 25.23 15.81
C SER A 32 6.39 25.04 16.85
N TYR A 33 6.36 23.87 17.48
CA TYR A 33 5.38 23.55 18.53
C TYR A 33 6.07 23.04 19.80
N THR A 34 5.68 23.59 20.95
CA THR A 34 6.16 23.16 22.26
C THR A 34 5.18 22.16 22.88
N TYR A 35 5.62 20.93 23.10
CA TYR A 35 4.84 19.90 23.77
C TYR A 35 5.12 19.91 25.28
N THR A 36 4.08 20.23 26.07
CA THR A 36 4.15 20.30 27.53
C THR A 36 3.59 19.05 28.24
N GLY A 37 3.14 18.05 27.47
CA GLY A 37 2.58 16.79 27.99
C GLY A 37 3.60 15.70 28.31
N VAL A 38 4.89 15.92 28.03
CA VAL A 38 6.00 15.08 28.48
C VAL A 38 6.93 15.87 29.40
N THR A 39 7.69 15.18 30.24
CA THR A 39 8.71 15.80 31.10
C THR A 39 10.10 15.26 30.72
N PRO A 40 11.04 16.13 30.31
CA PRO A 40 10.92 17.58 30.16
C PRO A 40 10.06 17.97 28.94
N ALA A 41 9.38 19.12 29.02
CA ALA A 41 8.72 19.69 27.85
C ALA A 41 9.75 19.98 26.75
N PHE A 42 9.37 19.80 25.49
CA PHE A 42 10.28 20.02 24.36
C PHE A 42 9.61 20.80 23.23
N THR A 43 10.41 21.39 22.34
CA THR A 43 9.92 22.12 21.16
C THR A 43 10.37 21.42 19.90
N SER A 44 9.41 20.98 19.07
CA SER A 44 9.67 20.42 17.75
C SER A 44 9.57 21.50 16.68
N THR A 45 10.54 21.55 15.78
CA THR A 45 10.42 22.29 14.51
C THR A 45 9.66 21.45 13.50
N TYR A 46 8.93 22.09 12.58
CA TYR A 46 8.30 21.41 11.46
C TYR A 46 8.97 21.80 10.16
N THR A 47 9.00 20.89 9.19
CA THR A 47 9.65 21.09 7.89
C THR A 47 8.75 20.64 6.75
N ASN A 48 8.78 21.37 5.62
CA ASN A 48 8.02 21.03 4.41
C ASN A 48 8.55 19.71 3.85
N ARG A 49 7.75 18.66 3.89
CA ARG A 49 8.24 17.32 3.56
C ARG A 49 7.34 16.50 2.66
N VAL A 50 6.02 16.70 2.71
CA VAL A 50 5.08 15.95 1.86
C VAL A 50 4.27 16.91 1.01
N THR A 51 4.27 16.73 -0.30
CA THR A 51 3.40 17.46 -1.21
C THR A 51 2.38 16.51 -1.83
N PHE A 52 1.11 16.79 -1.60
CA PHE A 52 0.00 16.11 -2.26
C PHE A 52 -0.33 16.86 -3.55
N VAL A 53 -0.29 16.16 -4.68
CA VAL A 53 -0.62 16.68 -6.02
C VAL A 53 -1.86 15.98 -6.52
N ASN A 54 -2.87 16.74 -6.94
CA ASN A 54 -4.11 16.18 -7.47
C ASN A 54 -4.15 16.28 -9.00
N ASN A 55 -3.84 15.18 -9.70
CA ASN A 55 -3.99 15.10 -11.16
C ASN A 55 -5.37 14.56 -11.59
N CYS A 56 -6.26 14.24 -10.65
CA CYS A 56 -7.61 13.80 -10.97
C CYS A 56 -8.48 14.97 -11.48
N ALA A 57 -9.64 14.67 -12.08
CA ALA A 57 -10.56 15.67 -12.59
C ALA A 57 -11.30 16.46 -11.50
N ASP A 58 -11.51 15.84 -10.34
CA ASP A 58 -12.25 16.40 -9.22
C ASP A 58 -11.30 16.89 -8.13
N SER A 59 -11.76 17.82 -7.30
CA SER A 59 -11.03 18.24 -6.11
C SER A 59 -10.95 17.12 -5.07
N ALA A 60 -9.82 16.99 -4.39
CA ALA A 60 -9.55 15.94 -3.41
C ALA A 60 -9.76 16.45 -1.97
N TYR A 61 -10.50 15.69 -1.17
CA TYR A 61 -10.35 15.75 0.28
C TYR A 61 -9.15 14.92 0.71
N VAL A 62 -8.39 15.43 1.67
CA VAL A 62 -7.32 14.69 2.34
C VAL A 62 -7.79 14.36 3.75
N ILE A 63 -7.76 13.07 4.08
CA ILE A 63 -8.12 12.54 5.39
C ILE A 63 -6.87 11.89 5.96
N MET A 64 -6.53 12.23 7.19
CA MET A 64 -5.39 11.69 7.93
C MET A 64 -5.91 10.94 9.15
N THR A 65 -5.40 9.73 9.39
CA THR A 65 -5.62 8.98 10.62
C THR A 65 -4.30 8.85 11.35
N THR A 66 -4.31 9.02 12.66
CA THR A 66 -3.11 8.92 13.51
C THR A 66 -3.24 7.74 14.46
N PRO A 67 -2.14 7.22 15.05
CA PRO A 67 -2.24 6.19 16.08
C PRO A 67 -2.84 6.77 17.37
N ALA A 68 -3.24 5.87 18.27
CA ALA A 68 -3.82 6.21 19.58
C ALA A 68 -2.78 6.60 20.65
N ASP A 69 -1.54 6.84 20.23
CA ASP A 69 -0.47 7.32 21.11
C ASP A 69 -0.58 8.83 21.31
N PRO A 70 -0.63 9.32 22.56
CA PRO A 70 -0.81 10.74 22.85
C PRO A 70 0.25 11.66 22.21
N LEU A 71 1.51 11.25 22.15
CA LEU A 71 2.58 12.11 21.63
C LEU A 71 2.53 12.18 20.09
N SER A 72 2.39 11.04 19.43
CA SER A 72 2.26 10.97 17.98
C SER A 72 0.99 11.65 17.50
N GLU A 73 -0.14 11.44 18.18
CA GLU A 73 -1.40 12.16 17.91
C GLU A 73 -1.20 13.67 18.05
N ALA A 74 -0.53 14.14 19.12
CA ALA A 74 -0.30 15.57 19.32
C ALA A 74 0.62 16.17 18.24
N LEU A 75 1.66 15.47 17.80
CA LEU A 75 2.55 15.94 16.74
C LEU A 75 1.85 15.98 15.38
N TRP A 76 1.05 14.97 15.05
CA TRP A 76 0.23 14.97 13.84
C TRP A 76 -0.85 16.07 13.87
N ALA A 77 -1.51 16.28 15.00
CA ALA A 77 -2.52 17.32 15.16
C ALA A 77 -1.96 18.75 15.02
N ASN A 78 -0.64 18.94 15.24
CA ASN A 78 0.06 20.20 15.07
C ASN A 78 0.83 20.32 13.75
N ALA A 79 0.75 19.31 12.88
CA ALA A 79 1.23 19.44 11.52
C ALA A 79 0.48 20.58 10.81
N THR A 80 1.16 21.27 9.91
CA THR A 80 0.60 22.46 9.24
C THR A 80 0.63 22.29 7.73
N VAL A 81 -0.37 22.89 7.08
CA VAL A 81 -0.46 22.96 5.62
C VAL A 81 -0.64 24.44 5.28
N PRO A 82 0.39 25.14 4.76
CA PRO A 82 0.28 26.54 4.40
C PRO A 82 -0.98 26.85 3.57
N GLY A 83 -1.75 27.86 3.98
CA GLY A 83 -3.01 28.23 3.34
C GLY A 83 -4.20 27.28 3.60
N ASN A 84 -4.05 26.30 4.50
CA ASN A 84 -5.10 25.37 4.89
C ASN A 84 -5.08 25.14 6.41
N SER A 85 -6.10 24.46 6.93
CA SER A 85 -6.18 24.03 8.32
C SER A 85 -6.43 22.53 8.37
N ILE A 86 -5.83 21.86 9.35
CA ILE A 86 -6.11 20.47 9.68
C ILE A 86 -7.09 20.47 10.86
N THR A 87 -8.25 19.85 10.68
CA THR A 87 -9.31 19.82 11.70
C THR A 87 -9.51 18.39 12.17
N LYS A 88 -9.55 18.20 13.50
CA LYS A 88 -9.93 16.91 14.10
C LYS A 88 -11.41 16.64 13.82
N SER A 89 -11.70 15.43 13.36
CA SER A 89 -13.06 14.98 13.17
C SER A 89 -13.74 14.64 14.52
N ASN A 90 -15.02 14.31 14.48
CA ASN A 90 -15.77 13.91 15.67
C ASN A 90 -15.63 12.41 15.98
N VAL A 91 -14.86 11.66 15.20
CA VAL A 91 -14.68 10.21 15.36
C VAL A 91 -13.21 9.83 15.43
N GLY A 92 -12.86 9.00 16.42
CA GLY A 92 -11.53 8.42 16.56
C GLY A 92 -10.39 9.45 16.48
N GLN A 93 -9.32 9.04 15.80
CA GLN A 93 -8.12 9.85 15.53
C GLN A 93 -8.08 10.30 14.06
N HIS A 94 -9.24 10.62 13.49
CA HIS A 94 -9.32 11.13 12.13
C HIS A 94 -9.25 12.66 12.11
N TYR A 95 -8.51 13.17 11.14
CA TYR A 95 -8.31 14.56 10.83
C TYR A 95 -8.55 14.78 9.33
N TYR A 96 -8.93 15.98 8.93
CA TYR A 96 -9.09 16.31 7.52
C TYR A 96 -8.63 17.73 7.22
N PHE A 97 -8.26 17.94 5.96
CA PHE A 97 -7.87 19.25 5.46
C PHE A 97 -9.14 20.05 5.13
N THR A 98 -9.26 21.26 5.69
CA THR A 98 -10.48 22.07 5.54
C THR A 98 -10.75 22.50 4.10
N ASN A 99 -9.69 22.82 3.35
CA ASN A 99 -9.75 23.13 1.94
C ASN A 99 -9.33 21.91 1.12
N GLN A 100 -10.14 21.56 0.13
CA GLN A 100 -9.81 20.52 -0.84
C GLN A 100 -8.59 20.91 -1.69
N ILE A 101 -7.86 19.93 -2.21
CA ILE A 101 -6.85 20.15 -3.25
C ILE A 101 -7.59 20.22 -4.59
N PRO A 102 -7.62 21.37 -5.28
CA PRO A 102 -8.33 21.49 -6.56
C PRO A 102 -7.70 20.58 -7.62
N ALA A 103 -8.46 20.25 -8.67
CA ALA A 103 -7.93 19.53 -9.81
C ALA A 103 -6.74 20.27 -10.45
N GLY A 104 -5.63 19.57 -10.67
CA GLY A 104 -4.34 20.13 -11.11
C GLY A 104 -3.59 20.92 -10.03
N GLY A 105 -4.11 20.99 -8.81
CA GLY A 105 -3.52 21.71 -7.68
C GLY A 105 -2.62 20.83 -6.82
N SER A 106 -1.97 21.47 -5.84
CA SER A 106 -1.17 20.79 -4.84
C SER A 106 -1.26 21.48 -3.48
N GLN A 107 -0.93 20.74 -2.43
CA GLN A 107 -0.76 21.25 -1.08
C GLN A 107 0.44 20.57 -0.42
N THR A 108 1.28 21.36 0.26
CA THR A 108 2.46 20.86 0.96
C THR A 108 2.20 20.87 2.46
N MET A 109 2.53 19.77 3.11
CA MET A 109 2.41 19.56 4.54
C MET A 109 3.78 19.65 5.21
N CYS A 110 3.82 20.37 6.32
CA CYS A 110 4.93 20.44 7.24
C CYS A 110 4.83 19.29 8.26
N LEU A 111 5.89 18.48 8.36
CA LEU A 111 5.97 17.35 9.30
C LEU A 111 6.88 17.67 10.49
N PRO A 112 6.66 17.06 11.66
CA PRO A 112 7.48 17.29 12.85
C PRO A 112 8.89 16.68 12.70
N ASP A 113 9.93 17.46 13.01
CA ASP A 113 11.31 16.98 13.08
C ASP A 113 11.54 16.01 14.25
N ALA A 114 10.63 16.01 15.24
CA ALA A 114 10.62 15.05 16.36
C ALA A 114 10.22 13.63 15.94
N GLY A 115 9.75 13.45 14.70
CA GLY A 115 9.18 12.20 14.22
C GLY A 115 7.80 11.94 14.81
N ALA A 116 6.98 11.18 14.09
CA ALA A 116 5.62 10.84 14.50
C ALA A 116 5.30 9.47 13.92
N ALA A 117 4.77 8.57 14.74
CA ALA A 117 4.42 7.24 14.26
C ALA A 117 3.14 7.27 13.41
N SER A 118 3.13 6.47 12.34
CA SER A 118 1.94 5.85 11.74
C SER A 118 0.83 6.80 11.27
N GLY A 119 1.19 7.85 10.53
CA GLY A 119 0.23 8.70 9.84
C GLY A 119 -0.29 8.05 8.56
N ASN A 120 -1.60 7.84 8.47
CA ASN A 120 -2.24 7.19 7.33
C ASN A 120 -3.11 8.20 6.58
N PHE A 121 -2.81 8.40 5.31
CA PHE A 121 -3.49 9.36 4.44
C PHE A 121 -4.37 8.63 3.42
N THR A 122 -5.65 9.00 3.41
CA THR A 122 -6.61 8.59 2.40
C THR A 122 -7.23 9.81 1.73
N PHE A 123 -7.87 9.58 0.59
CA PHE A 123 -8.40 10.64 -0.24
C PHE A 123 -9.83 10.32 -0.66
N SER A 124 -10.63 11.37 -0.88
CA SER A 124 -12.00 11.21 -1.37
C SER A 124 -12.31 12.27 -2.42
N PHE A 125 -13.10 11.87 -3.43
CA PHE A 125 -13.47 12.74 -4.55
C PHE A 125 -14.98 12.78 -4.77
N GLY A 126 -15.45 13.89 -5.35
CA GLY A 126 -16.85 14.05 -5.72
C GLY A 126 -17.80 14.05 -4.53
N CYS A 127 -17.32 14.39 -3.32
CA CYS A 127 -18.15 14.44 -2.13
C CYS A 127 -19.11 15.63 -2.18
N THR A 128 -20.36 15.39 -1.80
CA THR A 128 -21.42 16.41 -1.86
C THR A 128 -21.69 17.10 -0.54
N ALA A 129 -21.16 16.58 0.58
CA ALA A 129 -21.32 17.18 1.90
C ALA A 129 -20.17 16.80 2.86
N ILE A 130 -20.09 17.54 3.97
CA ILE A 130 -19.41 17.11 5.19
C ILE A 130 -20.49 16.64 6.17
N ASP A 131 -20.28 15.50 6.82
CA ASP A 131 -21.17 14.95 7.84
C ASP A 131 -21.02 15.70 9.17
N THR A 132 -21.43 16.97 9.21
CA THR A 132 -21.27 17.82 10.40
C THR A 132 -22.05 17.33 11.62
N ALA A 133 -23.04 16.44 11.42
CA ALA A 133 -23.90 15.93 12.49
C ALA A 133 -23.30 14.72 13.21
N ASN A 134 -22.47 13.91 12.54
CA ASN A 134 -21.86 12.73 13.16
C ASN A 134 -20.35 12.81 13.06
N THR A 135 -19.75 12.40 11.95
CA THR A 135 -18.30 12.17 11.85
C THR A 135 -17.47 13.44 11.68
N GLY A 136 -18.04 14.52 11.15
CA GLY A 136 -17.31 15.73 10.76
C GLY A 136 -16.41 15.52 9.54
N LEU A 137 -16.60 14.43 8.78
CA LEU A 137 -15.77 14.06 7.64
C LEU A 137 -16.54 14.19 6.31
N PRO A 138 -15.85 14.21 5.15
CA PRO A 138 -16.50 14.16 3.85
C PRO A 138 -17.39 12.93 3.72
N MET A 139 -18.58 13.12 3.16
CA MET A 139 -19.57 12.05 2.98
C MET A 139 -20.21 12.12 1.61
N THR A 140 -20.82 10.99 1.21
CA THR A 140 -21.52 10.89 -0.07
C THR A 140 -20.55 11.26 -1.18
N CYS A 141 -19.44 10.53 -1.23
CA CYS A 141 -18.38 10.66 -2.22
C CYS A 141 -18.59 9.70 -3.41
N LEU A 142 -18.11 10.10 -4.59
CA LEU A 142 -18.11 9.22 -5.77
C LEU A 142 -17.11 8.08 -5.57
N ILE A 143 -15.99 8.37 -4.93
CA ILE A 143 -14.92 7.43 -4.59
C ILE A 143 -14.16 7.87 -3.33
N GLY A 144 -13.51 6.91 -2.69
CA GLY A 144 -12.84 7.06 -1.41
C GLY A 144 -13.76 6.68 -0.26
N SER A 145 -13.18 6.29 0.87
CA SER A 145 -13.98 5.90 2.03
C SER A 145 -14.82 7.04 2.57
N ASP A 146 -16.14 6.86 2.54
CA ASP A 146 -17.07 7.58 3.42
C ASP A 146 -16.78 7.09 4.85
N PRO A 147 -16.24 7.93 5.75
CA PRO A 147 -15.88 7.47 7.08
C PRO A 147 -17.13 7.02 7.86
N GLY A 148 -17.06 5.85 8.49
CA GLY A 148 -18.18 5.23 9.21
C GLY A 148 -19.13 4.39 8.35
N LYS A 149 -18.92 4.26 7.04
CA LYS A 149 -19.64 3.30 6.19
C LYS A 149 -18.78 2.08 5.85
N LEU A 150 -19.28 0.89 6.21
CA LEU A 150 -18.63 -0.40 5.96
C LEU A 150 -18.34 -0.69 4.48
N TYR A 151 -19.11 -0.09 3.57
CA TYR A 151 -19.09 -0.40 2.13
C TYR A 151 -18.10 0.43 1.31
N ASN A 152 -17.63 1.56 1.83
CA ASN A 152 -16.72 2.46 1.12
C ASN A 152 -15.29 2.43 1.70
N GLY A 153 -15.08 1.76 2.83
CA GLY A 153 -13.87 1.79 3.69
C GLY A 153 -12.55 1.24 3.14
N MET A 154 -12.46 0.96 1.85
CA MET A 154 -11.29 0.30 1.24
C MET A 154 -10.55 1.28 0.34
N ASP A 155 -9.53 1.90 0.91
CA ASP A 155 -8.73 2.90 0.22
C ASP A 155 -7.35 2.40 -0.14
N THR A 156 -6.82 2.98 -1.21
CA THR A 156 -5.37 3.09 -1.31
C THR A 156 -4.91 4.06 -0.24
N VAL A 157 -3.93 3.66 0.56
CA VAL A 157 -3.42 4.45 1.68
C VAL A 157 -2.00 4.89 1.38
N PHE A 158 -1.65 6.13 1.71
CA PHE A 158 -0.27 6.54 1.87
C PHE A 158 0.05 6.52 3.36
N GLU A 159 0.97 5.65 3.77
CA GLU A 159 1.36 5.47 5.17
C GLU A 159 2.73 6.12 5.37
N LEU A 160 2.90 6.85 6.47
CA LEU A 160 4.12 7.58 6.74
C LEU A 160 4.39 7.66 8.24
N SER A 161 5.60 7.28 8.63
CA SER A 161 6.18 7.55 9.94
C SER A 161 7.46 8.36 9.73
N PRO A 162 7.44 9.71 9.84
CA PRO A 162 8.67 10.49 9.81
C PRO A 162 9.57 10.08 10.98
N GLY A 163 10.85 9.86 10.68
CA GLY A 163 11.88 9.60 11.66
C GLY A 163 12.15 10.80 12.57
N CYS A 164 12.78 10.53 13.71
CA CYS A 164 13.17 11.55 14.67
C CYS A 164 14.56 12.11 14.37
N LYS A 165 14.64 13.39 14.03
CA LYS A 165 15.92 14.11 13.78
C LYS A 165 16.78 14.22 15.04
N TYR A 166 16.15 14.21 16.22
CA TYR A 166 16.82 14.32 17.51
C TYR A 166 17.36 12.97 18.03
N TYR A 167 17.09 11.87 17.32
CA TYR A 167 17.53 10.54 17.73
C TYR A 167 19.05 10.42 17.67
N THR A 168 19.63 9.91 18.76
CA THR A 168 21.05 9.56 18.90
C THR A 168 21.19 8.11 19.38
N PRO A 169 22.03 7.26 18.74
CA PRO A 169 22.18 5.86 19.11
C PRO A 169 22.70 5.66 20.55
N PRO A 170 22.20 4.66 21.30
CA PRO A 170 22.60 4.38 22.69
C PRO A 170 24.08 4.02 22.90
N THR A 171 24.82 3.72 21.85
CA THR A 171 26.27 3.41 21.91
C THR A 171 27.15 4.64 22.12
N GLN A 172 26.59 5.84 22.02
CA GLN A 172 27.23 7.05 22.51
C GLN A 172 27.07 7.11 24.03
N GLN A 173 28.20 7.20 24.74
CA GLN A 173 28.39 6.88 26.16
C GLN A 173 27.66 7.79 27.18
N ASN A 174 26.67 8.56 26.74
CA ASN A 174 25.74 9.34 27.57
C ASN A 174 24.31 9.14 27.03
N PRO A 175 23.32 8.72 27.84
CA PRO A 175 21.92 8.80 27.43
C PRO A 175 21.60 10.26 27.15
N ASN A 176 21.49 10.61 25.87
CA ASN A 176 21.29 11.99 25.48
C ASN A 176 19.87 12.42 25.89
N PRO A 177 19.67 13.53 26.64
CA PRO A 177 18.35 14.09 26.92
C PRO A 177 17.49 14.30 25.66
N ASP A 178 18.09 14.42 24.48
CA ASP A 178 17.37 14.68 23.23
C ASP A 178 16.54 13.48 22.72
N ASN A 179 16.86 12.25 23.10
CA ASN A 179 16.03 11.09 22.73
C ASN A 179 14.63 11.14 23.39
N SER A 180 14.46 11.91 24.47
CA SER A 180 13.15 12.16 25.09
C SER A 180 12.20 12.99 24.21
N GLN A 181 12.73 13.60 23.14
CA GLN A 181 11.96 14.38 22.16
C GLN A 181 11.42 13.50 21.02
N CYS A 182 11.89 12.25 20.92
CA CYS A 182 11.45 11.30 19.90
C CYS A 182 10.21 10.54 20.35
N THR A 183 9.28 10.29 19.43
CA THR A 183 8.13 9.41 19.66
C THR A 183 8.54 7.95 19.81
N TYR A 184 7.63 7.10 20.31
CA TYR A 184 7.85 5.66 20.41
C TYR A 184 7.86 5.01 19.02
N ASN A 185 8.58 3.90 18.90
CA ASN A 185 8.53 3.08 17.71
C ASN A 185 7.28 2.17 17.75
N PRO A 186 6.32 2.28 16.82
CA PRO A 186 5.09 1.46 16.85
C PRO A 186 5.41 -0.04 16.85
N SER A 187 6.45 -0.39 16.11
CA SER A 187 7.00 -1.73 15.97
C SER A 187 7.70 -2.33 17.18
N ASN A 188 8.15 -1.48 18.07
CA ASN A 188 8.83 -1.86 19.30
C ASN A 188 8.53 -0.78 20.32
N PRO A 189 7.36 -0.85 21.00
CA PRO A 189 6.92 0.20 21.90
C PRO A 189 7.86 0.49 23.08
N SER A 190 8.83 -0.39 23.33
CA SER A 190 9.89 -0.18 24.32
C SER A 190 11.04 0.73 23.84
N ALA A 191 11.07 1.09 22.55
CA ALA A 191 12.08 1.92 21.92
C ALA A 191 11.48 3.22 21.36
N THR A 192 12.33 4.23 21.14
CA THR A 192 11.95 5.45 20.41
C THR A 192 12.16 5.28 18.90
N LEU A 193 11.48 6.10 18.10
CA LEU A 193 11.75 6.22 16.67
C LEU A 193 13.19 6.64 16.44
N THR A 194 13.79 6.00 15.45
CA THR A 194 15.13 6.33 14.98
C THR A 194 15.08 7.46 13.94
N GLN A 195 16.21 7.78 13.32
CA GLN A 195 16.25 8.74 12.19
C GLN A 195 15.62 8.20 10.90
N ILE A 196 15.12 6.96 10.87
CA ILE A 196 14.61 6.35 9.64
C ILE A 196 13.19 6.87 9.39
N ASP A 197 12.95 7.40 8.19
CA ASP A 197 11.60 7.59 7.68
C ASP A 197 11.09 6.27 7.11
N TYR A 198 9.92 5.86 7.54
CA TYR A 198 9.21 4.72 6.97
C TYR A 198 7.96 5.19 6.28
N LEU A 199 7.74 4.70 5.08
CA LEU A 199 6.63 5.16 4.28
C LEU A 199 6.23 4.10 3.29
N ASP A 200 4.96 4.05 2.93
CA ASP A 200 4.54 3.24 1.80
C ASP A 200 3.28 3.81 1.15
N VAL A 201 3.00 3.26 -0.03
CA VAL A 201 1.65 3.28 -0.57
C VAL A 201 1.16 1.85 -0.43
N SER A 202 0.01 1.67 0.18
CA SER A 202 -0.58 0.36 0.43
C SER A 202 -1.93 0.20 -0.27
N ALA A 203 -2.13 -1.03 -0.73
CA ALA A 203 -3.36 -1.56 -1.29
C ALA A 203 -3.73 -2.86 -0.54
N VAL A 204 -3.40 -2.92 0.74
CA VAL A 204 -3.54 -4.10 1.61
C VAL A 204 -5.02 -4.43 1.86
N THR A 205 -5.82 -3.42 2.20
CA THR A 205 -7.26 -3.55 2.45
C THR A 205 -8.06 -3.47 1.15
N GLY A 206 -7.48 -2.84 0.15
CA GLY A 206 -8.07 -2.65 -1.17
C GLY A 206 -7.37 -1.51 -1.88
N PHE A 207 -7.88 -1.13 -3.04
CA PHE A 207 -7.49 0.13 -3.67
C PHE A 207 -8.71 0.87 -4.20
N SER A 208 -8.64 2.19 -4.18
CA SER A 208 -9.69 3.09 -4.67
C SER A 208 -9.07 4.06 -5.68
N ILE A 209 -8.29 5.01 -5.17
CA ILE A 209 -7.67 6.09 -5.94
C ILE A 209 -6.23 5.70 -6.31
N PRO A 210 -5.86 5.70 -7.60
CA PRO A 210 -4.47 5.48 -8.02
C PRO A 210 -3.55 6.53 -7.41
N MET A 211 -2.40 6.09 -6.87
CA MET A 211 -1.43 6.97 -6.20
C MET A 211 0.01 6.68 -6.65
N GLY A 212 0.76 7.75 -6.91
CA GLY A 212 2.20 7.71 -7.11
C GLY A 212 2.92 8.39 -5.95
N LEU A 213 4.05 7.84 -5.53
CA LEU A 213 4.97 8.40 -4.56
C LEU A 213 6.32 8.62 -5.24
N ALA A 214 6.89 9.81 -5.11
CA ALA A 214 8.24 10.13 -5.58
C ALA A 214 9.02 10.84 -4.49
N ILE A 215 10.31 10.55 -4.38
CA ILE A 215 11.23 11.18 -3.42
C ILE A 215 12.30 11.94 -4.20
N ALA A 216 12.25 13.26 -4.13
CA ALA A 216 13.09 14.13 -4.96
C ALA A 216 14.58 14.05 -4.61
N ASP A 217 14.88 13.77 -3.35
CA ASP A 217 16.21 13.78 -2.72
C ASP A 217 16.60 12.38 -2.20
N SER A 218 16.10 11.33 -2.86
CA SER A 218 16.25 9.93 -2.43
C SER A 218 17.70 9.52 -2.12
N ALA A 219 18.68 9.97 -2.93
CA ALA A 219 20.09 9.67 -2.68
C ALA A 219 20.65 10.37 -1.42
N THR A 220 20.24 11.61 -1.17
CA THR A 220 20.68 12.41 -0.01
C THR A 220 20.22 11.77 1.30
N TYR A 221 18.99 11.27 1.32
CA TYR A 221 18.36 10.68 2.50
C TYR A 221 18.46 9.14 2.53
N GLN A 222 19.27 8.57 1.63
CA GLN A 222 19.57 7.14 1.55
C GLN A 222 18.29 6.30 1.48
N CYS A 223 17.37 6.70 0.61
CA CYS A 223 16.12 5.98 0.41
C CYS A 223 16.35 4.71 -0.39
N THR A 224 15.67 3.63 0.00
CA THR A 224 15.71 2.33 -0.69
C THR A 224 15.04 2.39 -2.08
N PHE A 225 14.40 3.51 -2.41
CA PHE A 225 13.71 3.74 -3.66
C PHE A 225 13.57 5.22 -4.00
N PRO A 226 13.53 5.57 -5.29
CA PRO A 226 13.24 6.92 -5.74
C PRO A 226 11.73 7.18 -5.95
N SER A 227 10.96 6.13 -6.25
CA SER A 227 9.52 6.24 -6.53
C SER A 227 8.78 4.91 -6.42
N ARG A 228 7.46 4.97 -6.22
CA ARG A 228 6.50 3.88 -6.28
C ARG A 228 5.22 4.35 -6.93
N THR A 229 4.55 3.49 -7.70
CA THR A 229 3.26 3.87 -8.31
C THR A 229 2.26 2.73 -8.25
N LEU A 230 1.05 3.04 -7.80
CA LEU A 230 -0.17 2.30 -8.08
C LEU A 230 -0.89 2.97 -9.26
N VAL A 231 -0.94 2.28 -10.40
CA VAL A 231 -1.64 2.73 -11.62
C VAL A 231 -2.91 1.90 -11.87
N ALA A 232 -3.33 1.04 -10.92
CA ALA A 232 -4.46 0.13 -11.10
C ALA A 232 -5.79 0.87 -11.29
N ASP A 233 -6.57 0.51 -12.33
CA ASP A 233 -7.99 0.88 -12.39
C ASP A 233 -8.89 -0.12 -11.68
N LEU A 234 -10.02 0.42 -11.20
CA LEU A 234 -11.11 -0.37 -10.67
C LEU A 234 -11.75 -1.28 -11.74
N ALA A 235 -11.61 -0.97 -13.03
CA ALA A 235 -12.09 -1.84 -14.11
C ALA A 235 -11.29 -3.15 -14.24
N SER A 236 -10.04 -3.17 -13.76
CA SER A 236 -9.20 -4.37 -13.71
C SER A 236 -9.36 -5.19 -12.43
N CYS A 237 -10.34 -4.87 -11.58
CA CYS A 237 -10.63 -5.65 -10.39
C CYS A 237 -10.89 -7.12 -10.74
N PRO A 238 -10.10 -8.05 -10.19
CA PRO A 238 -10.26 -9.45 -10.53
C PRO A 238 -11.42 -10.10 -9.77
N TYR A 239 -11.72 -11.33 -10.18
CA TYR A 239 -12.56 -12.23 -9.43
C TYR A 239 -11.70 -13.22 -8.64
N GLU A 240 -12.13 -13.59 -7.44
CA GLU A 240 -11.55 -14.72 -6.70
C GLU A 240 -12.41 -15.97 -6.89
N ASN A 241 -11.75 -17.11 -7.10
CA ASN A 241 -12.40 -18.40 -7.30
C ASN A 241 -11.50 -19.54 -6.78
N PHE A 242 -11.91 -20.80 -6.95
CA PHE A 242 -11.16 -21.96 -6.43
C PHE A 242 -9.82 -22.23 -7.13
N THR A 243 -9.42 -21.44 -8.13
CA THR A 243 -8.03 -21.48 -8.65
C THR A 243 -7.04 -20.85 -7.67
N THR A 244 -7.46 -19.80 -6.96
CA THR A 244 -6.65 -19.01 -6.02
C THR A 244 -7.08 -19.17 -4.57
N LEU A 245 -8.34 -19.56 -4.32
CA LEU A 245 -8.88 -19.82 -2.99
C LEU A 245 -8.96 -21.33 -2.68
N SER A 246 -8.71 -21.70 -1.41
CA SER A 246 -8.77 -23.10 -0.97
C SER A 246 -10.16 -23.72 -1.05
N THR A 247 -10.20 -24.99 -1.47
CA THR A 247 -11.40 -25.84 -1.47
C THR A 247 -11.53 -26.65 -0.19
N LYS A 248 -10.56 -26.61 0.73
CA LYS A 248 -10.63 -27.32 2.02
C LYS A 248 -11.74 -26.77 2.91
N TYR A 249 -12.15 -25.53 2.66
CA TYR A 249 -13.19 -24.83 3.39
C TYR A 249 -14.46 -24.78 2.55
N ASN A 250 -15.60 -25.06 3.17
CA ASN A 250 -16.89 -24.92 2.52
C ASN A 250 -17.18 -23.42 2.35
N CYS A 251 -16.99 -22.91 1.13
CA CYS A 251 -17.32 -21.53 0.78
C CYS A 251 -18.10 -21.51 -0.55
N PRO A 252 -19.42 -21.83 -0.53
CA PRO A 252 -20.23 -22.01 -1.73
C PRO A 252 -20.24 -20.80 -2.66
N GLU A 253 -20.09 -19.59 -2.11
CA GLU A 253 -20.05 -18.32 -2.84
C GLU A 253 -18.90 -18.30 -3.85
N VAL A 254 -17.75 -18.88 -3.49
CA VAL A 254 -16.56 -18.97 -4.36
C VAL A 254 -16.84 -19.80 -5.62
N GLY A 255 -17.71 -20.82 -5.53
CA GLY A 255 -18.02 -21.73 -6.63
C GLY A 255 -19.26 -21.37 -7.44
N THR A 256 -20.17 -20.57 -6.88
CA THR A 256 -21.51 -20.36 -7.46
C THR A 256 -21.80 -18.91 -7.83
N ALA A 257 -21.04 -17.94 -7.30
CA ALA A 257 -21.24 -16.52 -7.62
C ALA A 257 -20.91 -16.20 -9.08
N ASN A 258 -21.62 -15.19 -9.62
CA ASN A 258 -21.41 -14.64 -10.96
C ASN A 258 -21.36 -15.70 -12.07
N GLY A 259 -22.26 -16.68 -12.04
CA GLY A 259 -22.32 -17.74 -13.06
C GLY A 259 -21.08 -18.65 -13.07
N GLY A 260 -20.42 -18.82 -11.93
CA GLY A 260 -19.24 -19.67 -11.77
C GLY A 260 -17.90 -18.95 -12.01
N GLN A 261 -17.92 -17.64 -12.28
CA GLN A 261 -16.69 -16.83 -12.34
C GLN A 261 -16.04 -16.63 -10.96
N GLY A 262 -16.83 -16.80 -9.90
CA GLY A 262 -16.44 -16.58 -8.52
C GLY A 262 -16.90 -15.22 -8.01
N ILE A 263 -16.23 -14.73 -6.99
CA ILE A 263 -16.57 -13.48 -6.30
C ILE A 263 -15.91 -12.31 -7.02
N SER A 264 -16.69 -11.27 -7.33
CA SER A 264 -16.13 -10.00 -7.77
C SER A 264 -15.49 -9.26 -6.60
N LEU A 265 -14.25 -8.79 -6.77
CA LEU A 265 -13.62 -7.87 -5.82
C LEU A 265 -13.92 -6.40 -6.11
N GLN A 266 -14.63 -6.10 -7.19
CA GLN A 266 -15.05 -4.74 -7.51
C GLN A 266 -16.27 -4.36 -6.67
N LEU A 267 -16.19 -3.22 -5.99
CA LEU A 267 -17.32 -2.58 -5.36
C LEU A 267 -17.84 -1.44 -6.22
N MET A 268 -19.16 -1.42 -6.41
CA MET A 268 -19.87 -0.32 -7.06
C MET A 268 -20.41 0.64 -5.99
N ASN A 269 -20.46 1.92 -6.31
CA ASN A 269 -21.04 2.92 -5.43
C ASN A 269 -22.54 2.65 -5.25
N GLN A 270 -23.01 2.60 -4.01
CA GLN A 270 -24.43 2.31 -3.72
C GLN A 270 -25.28 3.56 -3.54
N THR A 271 -24.69 4.75 -3.63
CA THR A 271 -25.41 6.01 -3.51
C THR A 271 -26.43 6.12 -4.66
N PRO A 272 -27.72 6.42 -4.37
CA PRO A 272 -28.73 6.57 -5.41
C PRO A 272 -28.30 7.54 -6.50
N GLY A 273 -28.35 7.10 -7.76
CA GLY A 273 -27.91 7.88 -8.93
C GLY A 273 -26.43 7.69 -9.31
N TRP A 274 -25.62 7.01 -8.50
CA TRP A 274 -24.19 6.79 -8.73
C TRP A 274 -23.81 5.31 -8.91
N THR A 275 -24.79 4.42 -9.06
CA THR A 275 -24.59 2.97 -9.19
C THR A 275 -23.80 2.52 -10.42
N GLY A 276 -23.56 3.44 -11.36
CA GLY A 276 -22.67 3.21 -12.51
C GLY A 276 -21.18 3.44 -12.23
N TYR A 277 -20.82 3.97 -11.06
CA TYR A 277 -19.45 4.28 -10.69
C TYR A 277 -18.86 3.23 -9.76
N ALA A 278 -17.60 2.87 -9.98
CA ALA A 278 -16.86 1.98 -9.11
C ALA A 278 -16.33 2.74 -7.89
N ALA A 279 -16.41 2.12 -6.71
CA ALA A 279 -15.98 2.70 -5.44
C ALA A 279 -14.59 2.19 -5.02
N ALA A 280 -14.34 0.89 -5.15
CA ALA A 280 -13.08 0.29 -4.73
C ALA A 280 -12.88 -1.10 -5.35
N CYS A 281 -11.65 -1.59 -5.23
CA CYS A 281 -11.27 -2.97 -5.38
C CYS A 281 -10.88 -3.51 -4.01
N ILE A 282 -11.63 -4.46 -3.47
CA ILE A 282 -11.36 -4.95 -2.11
C ILE A 282 -10.35 -6.08 -2.13
N SER A 283 -9.47 -6.12 -1.14
CA SER A 283 -8.60 -7.27 -0.98
C SER A 283 -9.37 -8.48 -0.43
N PRO A 284 -8.83 -9.70 -0.59
CA PRO A 284 -9.46 -10.92 -0.10
C PRO A 284 -9.82 -10.88 1.40
N VAL A 285 -9.00 -10.27 2.25
CA VAL A 285 -9.32 -10.16 3.69
C VAL A 285 -10.58 -9.31 3.94
N GLN A 286 -10.73 -8.21 3.19
CA GLN A 286 -11.86 -7.30 3.35
C GLN A 286 -13.13 -7.86 2.72
N TRP A 287 -13.01 -8.58 1.60
CA TRP A 287 -14.12 -9.36 1.05
C TRP A 287 -14.73 -10.29 2.11
N ILE A 288 -13.87 -10.97 2.87
CA ILE A 288 -14.30 -11.96 3.84
C ILE A 288 -15.01 -11.31 5.04
N ALA A 289 -14.57 -10.13 5.47
CA ALA A 289 -15.27 -9.34 6.47
C ALA A 289 -16.66 -8.87 5.98
N ALA A 290 -16.75 -8.44 4.72
CA ALA A 290 -17.97 -7.90 4.11
C ALA A 290 -19.06 -8.96 3.83
N VAL A 291 -18.71 -10.19 3.44
CA VAL A 291 -19.69 -11.26 3.16
C VAL A 291 -20.55 -11.60 4.37
N SER A 292 -19.98 -11.54 5.57
CA SER A 292 -20.70 -11.81 6.82
C SER A 292 -21.86 -10.84 7.10
N GLN A 293 -21.86 -9.66 6.45
CA GLN A 293 -22.81 -8.58 6.74
C GLN A 293 -23.83 -8.32 5.61
N HIS A 294 -23.62 -8.86 4.40
CA HIS A 294 -24.35 -8.41 3.20
C HIS A 294 -25.16 -9.48 2.48
N LEU A 295 -25.19 -10.71 2.97
CA LEU A 295 -26.09 -11.74 2.46
C LEU A 295 -27.04 -12.23 3.57
N PRO A 296 -28.26 -11.65 3.69
CA PRO A 296 -29.26 -12.12 4.63
C PRO A 296 -29.55 -13.61 4.42
N GLY A 297 -29.38 -14.43 5.46
CA GLY A 297 -29.64 -15.88 5.42
C GLY A 297 -28.47 -16.75 4.98
N VAL A 298 -27.29 -16.17 4.72
CA VAL A 298 -26.08 -16.92 4.43
C VAL A 298 -25.28 -17.10 5.71
N SER A 299 -25.34 -18.29 6.31
CA SER A 299 -24.36 -18.70 7.33
C SER A 299 -23.07 -19.06 6.62
N SER A 300 -22.25 -18.09 6.24
CA SER A 300 -20.99 -18.40 5.55
C SER A 300 -19.98 -18.93 6.58
N THR A 301 -19.53 -20.18 6.41
CA THR A 301 -18.28 -20.67 7.03
C THR A 301 -17.04 -19.97 6.45
N CYS A 302 -17.23 -19.02 5.53
CA CYS A 302 -16.20 -18.17 4.98
C CYS A 302 -15.78 -17.01 5.88
N SER A 303 -16.53 -16.68 6.95
CA SER A 303 -16.31 -15.48 7.77
C SER A 303 -15.04 -15.53 8.61
N VAL A 304 -14.43 -14.36 8.86
CA VAL A 304 -13.35 -14.19 9.85
C VAL A 304 -13.85 -14.64 11.21
N ASN A 305 -13.02 -15.35 11.97
CA ASN A 305 -13.34 -15.58 13.35
C ASN A 305 -13.33 -14.21 14.07
N THR A 306 -14.42 -13.85 14.74
CA THR A 306 -14.68 -12.45 15.20
C THR A 306 -13.84 -12.04 16.42
N THR A 307 -12.81 -12.79 16.76
CA THR A 307 -11.91 -12.48 17.86
C THR A 307 -10.88 -11.45 17.38
N PRO A 308 -10.68 -10.34 18.11
CA PRO A 308 -9.71 -9.30 17.72
C PRO A 308 -8.31 -9.86 17.44
N THR A 309 -7.61 -9.23 16.48
CA THR A 309 -6.20 -9.51 16.20
C THR A 309 -5.39 -9.41 17.50
N GLY A 310 -4.56 -10.43 17.79
CA GLY A 310 -3.76 -10.49 19.03
C GLY A 310 -4.47 -11.04 20.27
N THR A 311 -5.75 -11.46 20.18
CA THR A 311 -6.38 -12.26 21.25
C THR A 311 -6.33 -13.76 20.95
N PRO A 312 -5.91 -14.62 21.92
CA PRO A 312 -5.85 -16.06 21.73
C PRO A 312 -7.22 -16.63 21.37
N GLN A 313 -7.32 -17.36 20.27
CA GLN A 313 -8.53 -18.10 19.97
C GLN A 313 -8.54 -19.41 20.77
N THR A 314 -9.50 -19.53 21.70
CA THR A 314 -9.66 -20.73 22.51
C THR A 314 -10.29 -21.85 21.67
N SER A 315 -9.44 -22.68 21.05
CA SER A 315 -9.77 -23.96 20.38
C SER A 315 -10.58 -23.84 19.07
N GLY A 316 -9.90 -23.97 17.92
CA GLY A 316 -10.52 -24.10 16.60
C GLY A 316 -9.51 -24.45 15.50
N ILE A 317 -10.01 -24.86 14.33
CA ILE A 317 -9.24 -24.91 13.09
C ILE A 317 -9.36 -23.52 12.45
N PRO A 318 -8.26 -22.87 11.97
CA PRO A 318 -8.36 -21.57 11.30
C PRO A 318 -9.37 -21.64 10.15
N THR A 319 -10.23 -20.63 10.03
CA THR A 319 -11.16 -20.47 8.91
C THR A 319 -10.42 -20.08 7.63
N ILE A 320 -11.09 -20.13 6.47
CA ILE A 320 -10.52 -19.61 5.22
C ILE A 320 -10.13 -18.13 5.34
N ALA A 321 -10.94 -17.37 6.07
CA ALA A 321 -10.71 -15.98 6.39
C ALA A 321 -9.40 -15.73 7.12
N ASP A 322 -9.14 -16.54 8.13
CA ASP A 322 -7.96 -16.39 8.98
C ASP A 322 -6.67 -16.54 8.19
N TRP A 323 -6.70 -17.36 7.12
CA TRP A 323 -5.57 -17.52 6.21
C TRP A 323 -5.36 -16.33 5.28
N TYR A 324 -6.43 -15.76 4.73
CA TYR A 324 -6.31 -14.63 3.81
C TYR A 324 -6.22 -13.27 4.52
N GLY A 325 -6.58 -13.23 5.80
CA GLY A 325 -6.37 -12.09 6.69
C GLY A 325 -5.18 -12.23 7.63
N CYS A 326 -4.55 -13.41 7.72
CA CYS A 326 -3.41 -13.66 8.59
C CYS A 326 -3.67 -13.31 10.07
N THR A 327 -4.82 -13.72 10.60
CA THR A 327 -5.31 -13.25 11.90
C THR A 327 -5.30 -14.30 13.02
N TYR A 328 -5.33 -15.60 12.70
CA TYR A 328 -5.51 -16.65 13.72
C TYR A 328 -4.20 -17.04 14.40
N MET A 329 -4.16 -16.87 15.72
CA MET A 329 -3.10 -17.37 16.60
C MET A 329 -3.68 -18.34 17.64
N LEU A 330 -2.95 -19.44 17.89
CA LEU A 330 -3.37 -20.41 18.90
C LEU A 330 -3.20 -19.86 20.32
N GLN A 331 -2.10 -19.15 20.59
CA GLN A 331 -1.82 -18.45 21.84
C GLN A 331 -1.31 -17.03 21.54
N ALA A 332 -1.57 -16.09 22.45
CA ALA A 332 -1.04 -14.72 22.31
C ALA A 332 0.48 -14.73 22.40
N GLY A 333 1.13 -13.99 21.51
CA GLY A 333 2.59 -13.92 21.42
C GLY A 333 3.24 -15.05 20.63
N ASP A 334 2.48 -16.01 20.08
CA ASP A 334 3.05 -17.07 19.24
C ASP A 334 3.73 -16.54 17.96
N ASP A 335 3.32 -15.36 17.50
CA ASP A 335 3.91 -14.65 16.36
C ASP A 335 5.39 -14.28 16.59
N ALA A 336 5.81 -14.14 17.85
CA ALA A 336 7.21 -13.97 18.23
C ALA A 336 8.08 -15.22 17.95
N TYR A 337 7.45 -16.37 17.65
CA TYR A 337 8.08 -17.68 17.50
C TYR A 337 7.75 -18.37 16.16
N PRO A 338 8.16 -17.80 15.01
CA PRO A 338 7.83 -18.31 13.68
C PRO A 338 8.36 -19.72 13.39
N LEU A 339 9.37 -20.22 14.11
CA LEU A 339 9.87 -21.58 13.90
C LEU A 339 8.91 -22.67 14.38
N THR A 340 8.02 -22.34 15.32
CA THR A 340 7.10 -23.30 15.95
C THR A 340 5.64 -22.96 15.69
N CYS A 341 5.34 -21.71 15.35
CA CYS A 341 4.00 -21.22 15.07
C CYS A 341 3.64 -21.52 13.59
N LEU A 342 2.64 -22.38 13.35
CA LEU A 342 2.14 -22.76 12.02
C LEU A 342 0.66 -22.37 11.80
N THR A 343 0.23 -21.30 12.43
CA THR A 343 -1.08 -20.70 12.19
C THR A 343 -0.94 -19.45 11.33
N PRO A 344 -1.98 -19.00 10.62
CA PRO A 344 -1.82 -17.85 9.74
C PRO A 344 -1.51 -16.54 10.48
N GLY A 345 -1.91 -16.39 11.74
CA GLY A 345 -1.59 -15.23 12.57
C GLY A 345 -0.17 -15.17 13.12
N CYS A 346 0.70 -16.14 12.81
CA CYS A 346 2.12 -16.04 13.14
C CYS A 346 2.86 -14.99 12.28
N GLY A 347 2.20 -14.50 11.22
CA GLY A 347 2.76 -13.54 10.27
C GLY A 347 3.84 -14.14 9.36
N GLY A 348 4.38 -13.31 8.46
CA GLY A 348 5.56 -13.64 7.66
C GLY A 348 5.39 -14.86 6.74
N PRO A 349 6.42 -15.72 6.64
CA PRO A 349 6.42 -16.89 5.75
C PRO A 349 5.27 -17.88 5.94
N GLN A 350 4.63 -17.91 7.12
CA GLN A 350 3.49 -18.78 7.43
C GLN A 350 2.24 -18.34 6.66
N CYS A 351 2.02 -17.03 6.56
CA CYS A 351 1.02 -16.43 5.66
C CYS A 351 1.31 -16.72 4.19
N ALA A 352 2.58 -16.71 3.82
CA ALA A 352 3.01 -16.95 2.46
C ALA A 352 2.69 -18.36 1.98
N VAL A 353 2.58 -19.36 2.86
CA VAL A 353 2.25 -20.75 2.52
C VAL A 353 0.76 -20.92 2.21
N GLY A 354 -0.12 -20.41 3.07
CA GLY A 354 -1.57 -20.50 2.87
C GLY A 354 -2.22 -21.83 3.28
N PRO A 355 -3.56 -21.91 3.17
CA PRO A 355 -4.40 -23.00 3.71
C PRO A 355 -4.15 -24.38 3.10
N ASP A 356 -3.68 -24.43 1.85
CA ASP A 356 -3.39 -25.68 1.14
C ASP A 356 -1.98 -26.20 1.43
N GLY A 357 -1.18 -25.47 2.20
CA GLY A 357 0.12 -25.89 2.70
C GLY A 357 0.06 -27.20 3.50
N THR A 358 1.14 -27.97 3.41
CA THR A 358 1.32 -29.20 4.19
C THR A 358 2.47 -29.02 5.18
N ALA A 359 2.18 -29.16 6.47
CA ALA A 359 3.20 -29.24 7.50
C ALA A 359 3.86 -30.64 7.44
N ALA A 360 5.18 -30.67 7.55
CA ALA A 360 5.96 -31.88 7.75
C ALA A 360 6.57 -31.84 9.16
N ASN A 361 6.53 -32.98 9.87
CA ASN A 361 7.29 -33.16 11.09
C ASN A 361 8.76 -33.32 10.69
N TYR A 362 9.59 -32.33 11.02
CA TYR A 362 11.02 -32.39 10.72
C TYR A 362 11.82 -33.01 11.88
N ASP A 363 11.44 -32.75 13.15
CA ASP A 363 11.98 -33.37 14.37
C ASP A 363 10.90 -33.48 15.48
N PRO A 364 11.12 -34.24 16.57
CA PRO A 364 10.23 -34.19 17.74
C PRO A 364 10.19 -32.77 18.34
N GLY A 365 9.05 -32.08 18.19
CA GLY A 365 8.85 -30.73 18.70
C GLY A 365 9.10 -29.60 17.70
N SER A 366 9.42 -29.90 16.43
CA SER A 366 9.46 -28.90 15.34
C SER A 366 8.48 -29.26 14.22
N TYR A 367 7.57 -28.34 13.93
CA TYR A 367 6.64 -28.45 12.81
C TYR A 367 7.02 -27.39 11.78
N HIS A 368 7.37 -27.80 10.56
CA HIS A 368 7.72 -26.87 9.47
C HIS A 368 6.82 -27.13 8.27
N TYR A 369 6.42 -26.09 7.52
CA TYR A 369 5.80 -26.29 6.22
C TYR A 369 6.77 -26.88 5.21
N ASN A 370 6.25 -27.72 4.32
CA ASN A 370 6.98 -28.22 3.16
C ASN A 370 7.47 -27.04 2.28
N THR A 371 8.78 -26.93 2.17
CA THR A 371 9.50 -25.79 1.59
C THR A 371 9.37 -25.69 0.07
N ALA A 372 8.96 -26.75 -0.63
CA ALA A 372 8.95 -26.83 -2.10
C ALA A 372 7.58 -26.54 -2.75
N ALA A 373 6.61 -25.98 -2.00
CA ALA A 373 5.22 -25.91 -2.47
C ALA A 373 4.43 -24.65 -2.08
N ILE A 374 5.07 -23.53 -1.70
CA ILE A 374 4.34 -22.32 -1.27
C ILE A 374 3.28 -21.89 -2.29
N SER A 375 3.63 -21.81 -3.56
CA SER A 375 2.73 -21.44 -4.66
C SER A 375 1.47 -22.32 -4.77
N ARG A 376 1.53 -23.55 -4.26
CA ARG A 376 0.43 -24.52 -4.27
C ARG A 376 -0.44 -24.42 -3.03
N GLY A 377 0.02 -23.74 -1.98
CA GLY A 377 -0.70 -23.61 -0.72
C GLY A 377 -1.80 -22.54 -0.75
N LYS A 378 -1.99 -21.86 -1.90
CA LYS A 378 -3.06 -20.89 -2.14
C LYS A 378 -3.05 -19.74 -1.14
N SER A 379 -1.88 -19.18 -0.86
CA SER A 379 -1.73 -18.06 0.04
C SER A 379 -2.30 -16.75 -0.50
N VAL A 380 -2.46 -15.79 0.41
CA VAL A 380 -2.88 -14.42 0.10
C VAL A 380 -2.01 -13.77 -0.99
N ALA A 381 -0.70 -14.02 -0.95
CA ALA A 381 0.27 -13.56 -1.94
C ALA A 381 -0.03 -14.04 -3.37
N TYR A 382 -0.66 -15.21 -3.55
CA TYR A 382 -0.98 -15.79 -4.85
C TYR A 382 -2.46 -15.66 -5.26
N THR A 383 -3.21 -14.79 -4.58
CA THR A 383 -4.59 -14.46 -4.96
C THR A 383 -4.64 -13.74 -6.32
N ASN A 384 -5.80 -13.74 -6.99
CA ASN A 384 -5.94 -13.01 -8.25
C ASN A 384 -5.77 -11.51 -8.02
N TYR A 385 -6.19 -10.99 -6.86
CA TYR A 385 -5.93 -9.62 -6.42
C TYR A 385 -4.44 -9.25 -6.50
N VAL A 386 -3.58 -9.95 -5.72
CA VAL A 386 -2.15 -9.64 -5.65
C VAL A 386 -1.48 -9.88 -7.00
N THR A 387 -1.73 -11.04 -7.63
CA THR A 387 -1.04 -11.40 -8.88
C THR A 387 -1.44 -10.50 -10.05
N THR A 388 -2.65 -9.93 -10.04
CA THR A 388 -3.07 -8.92 -11.03
C THR A 388 -2.37 -7.59 -10.79
N LEU A 389 -2.31 -7.12 -9.54
CA LEU A 389 -1.57 -5.90 -9.19
C LEU A 389 -0.09 -6.00 -9.58
N LYS A 390 0.59 -7.11 -9.26
CA LYS A 390 1.99 -7.35 -9.66
C LYS A 390 2.14 -7.44 -11.18
N ALA A 391 1.20 -8.07 -11.89
CA ALA A 391 1.22 -8.15 -13.36
C ALA A 391 0.93 -6.81 -14.07
N MET A 392 0.27 -5.87 -13.41
CA MET A 392 0.13 -4.50 -13.92
C MET A 392 1.36 -3.63 -13.60
N GLY A 393 2.34 -4.17 -12.89
CA GLY A 393 3.57 -3.47 -12.54
C GLY A 393 3.41 -2.53 -11.36
N ASN A 394 2.41 -2.75 -10.52
CA ASN A 394 2.26 -2.01 -9.28
C ASN A 394 3.33 -2.44 -8.29
N GLU A 395 3.95 -1.43 -7.66
CA GLU A 395 5.08 -1.61 -6.73
C GLU A 395 4.69 -1.33 -5.28
N VAL A 396 3.38 -1.14 -5.05
CA VAL A 396 2.81 -0.85 -3.73
C VAL A 396 2.72 -2.10 -2.86
N TYR A 397 2.51 -1.89 -1.57
CA TYR A 397 2.31 -2.97 -0.62
C TYR A 397 0.89 -3.54 -0.79
N THR A 398 0.76 -4.80 -1.19
CA THR A 398 -0.53 -5.35 -1.68
C THR A 398 -1.19 -6.38 -0.75
N TRP A 399 -0.47 -6.82 0.29
CA TRP A 399 -0.94 -7.80 1.27
C TRP A 399 -0.06 -7.65 2.52
N MET A 400 -0.58 -8.01 3.69
CA MET A 400 0.08 -7.77 4.99
C MET A 400 1.01 -8.90 5.42
N TYR A 401 2.00 -8.53 6.26
CA TYR A 401 2.86 -9.37 7.11
C TYR A 401 4.22 -9.78 6.52
N ASP A 402 5.11 -8.78 6.42
CA ASP A 402 6.57 -8.90 6.52
C ASP A 402 7.01 -8.30 7.87
N ASP A 403 7.85 -8.98 8.63
CA ASP A 403 8.56 -8.40 9.79
C ASP A 403 9.96 -7.90 9.40
N GLY A 404 10.35 -8.14 8.15
CA GLY A 404 11.41 -7.37 7.50
C GLY A 404 11.07 -5.87 7.47
N PRO A 405 12.04 -4.99 7.20
CA PRO A 405 11.74 -3.61 6.94
C PRO A 405 10.66 -3.56 5.86
N GLY A 406 9.54 -2.92 6.16
CA GLY A 406 8.62 -2.46 5.13
C GLY A 406 9.45 -1.88 4.00
N THR A 407 9.20 -2.33 2.76
CA THR A 407 10.15 -2.27 1.64
C THR A 407 10.69 -0.88 1.25
N LEU A 408 10.26 0.16 1.94
CA LEU A 408 10.36 1.56 1.61
C LEU A 408 10.77 2.37 2.85
N SER A 409 12.04 2.78 2.86
CA SER A 409 12.58 3.61 3.93
C SER A 409 13.56 4.64 3.38
N CYS A 410 13.79 5.69 4.16
CA CYS A 410 14.93 6.59 4.03
C CYS A 410 15.72 6.55 5.34
N ASN A 411 16.98 6.10 5.29
CA ASN A 411 17.78 5.88 6.50
C ASN A 411 18.13 7.18 7.24
N VAL A 412 17.91 8.33 6.59
CA VAL A 412 18.07 9.65 7.18
C VAL A 412 16.75 10.40 7.05
N THR A 413 16.27 10.97 8.16
CA THR A 413 15.02 11.71 8.16
C THR A 413 15.15 13.05 7.44
N GLY A 414 14.10 13.47 6.76
CA GLY A 414 13.99 14.77 6.12
C GLY A 414 13.72 14.71 4.62
N ALA A 415 13.53 13.51 4.07
CA ALA A 415 13.25 13.34 2.65
C ALA A 415 12.02 14.12 2.19
N SER A 416 12.11 14.69 0.98
CA SER A 416 11.05 15.45 0.31
C SER A 416 10.23 14.53 -0.59
N MET A 417 8.98 14.31 -0.19
CA MET A 417 8.05 13.35 -0.79
C MET A 417 6.97 14.06 -1.59
N THR A 418 6.63 13.52 -2.75
CA THR A 418 5.49 13.95 -3.56
C THR A 418 4.54 12.77 -3.75
N VAL A 419 3.30 12.92 -3.27
CA VAL A 419 2.21 11.97 -3.46
C VAL A 419 1.29 12.52 -4.55
N THR A 420 1.21 11.85 -5.69
CA THR A 420 0.39 12.23 -6.83
C THR A 420 -0.85 11.36 -6.92
N LEU A 421 -2.03 11.95 -6.80
CA LEU A 421 -3.32 11.30 -7.02
C LEU A 421 -3.60 11.25 -8.52
N CYS A 422 -4.06 10.11 -9.04
CA CYS A 422 -4.23 9.85 -10.48
C CYS A 422 -2.96 10.13 -11.31
N PRO A 423 -1.82 9.45 -11.03
CA PRO A 423 -0.60 9.64 -11.80
C PRO A 423 -0.82 9.35 -13.29
N GLY A 424 -0.11 10.08 -14.17
CA GLY A 424 -0.26 9.98 -15.63
C GLY A 424 -0.93 11.22 -16.25
N GLN A 425 -1.80 11.01 -17.25
CA GLN A 425 -2.55 12.09 -17.89
C GLN A 425 -3.46 12.78 -16.86
N ALA A 426 -3.49 14.11 -16.82
CA ALA A 426 -4.36 14.84 -15.89
C ALA A 426 -5.85 14.73 -16.30
N GLY A 427 -6.74 14.90 -15.32
CA GLY A 427 -8.19 14.88 -15.52
C GLY A 427 -8.81 13.48 -15.50
N GLN A 428 -8.15 12.50 -14.86
CA GLN A 428 -8.70 11.14 -14.74
C GLN A 428 -9.88 11.11 -13.76
N LYS A 429 -10.80 10.19 -14.02
CA LYS A 429 -11.94 9.86 -13.15
C LYS A 429 -11.89 8.38 -12.82
N PRO A 430 -11.10 7.95 -11.82
CA PRO A 430 -10.83 6.53 -11.56
C PRO A 430 -12.08 5.69 -11.24
N TYR A 431 -13.17 6.35 -10.84
CA TYR A 431 -14.48 5.73 -10.57
C TYR A 431 -15.36 5.56 -11.81
N ASP A 432 -15.11 6.31 -12.88
CA ASP A 432 -15.85 6.24 -14.14
C ASP A 432 -15.21 5.23 -15.11
N ILE A 433 -15.27 3.97 -14.69
CA ILE A 433 -14.66 2.83 -15.39
C ILE A 433 -15.19 2.61 -16.81
N ALA A 434 -16.36 3.16 -17.15
CA ALA A 434 -16.98 2.99 -18.45
C ALA A 434 -16.39 3.93 -19.52
N THR A 435 -15.85 5.07 -19.10
CA THR A 435 -15.32 6.09 -20.02
C THR A 435 -13.79 6.15 -20.03
N GLN A 436 -13.14 5.59 -19.01
CA GLN A 436 -11.69 5.56 -18.94
C GLN A 436 -11.09 4.53 -19.90
N THR A 437 -10.19 4.99 -20.77
CA THR A 437 -9.49 4.15 -21.74
C THR A 437 -7.99 4.13 -21.50
N TRP A 438 -7.34 3.07 -21.99
CA TRP A 438 -5.93 2.79 -21.74
C TRP A 438 -5.17 2.61 -23.06
N SER A 439 -3.94 3.13 -23.08
CA SER A 439 -2.97 2.89 -24.15
C SER A 439 -1.65 2.38 -23.59
N TYR A 440 -0.98 1.56 -24.39
CA TYR A 440 0.31 1.00 -24.01
C TYR A 440 1.43 1.96 -24.38
N ASN A 441 2.22 2.36 -23.38
CA ASN A 441 3.43 3.14 -23.56
C ASN A 441 4.64 2.20 -23.64
N ALA A 442 5.18 2.03 -24.85
CA ALA A 442 6.32 1.16 -25.09
C ALA A 442 7.64 1.65 -24.46
N THR A 443 7.76 2.96 -24.19
CA THR A 443 8.95 3.55 -23.56
C THR A 443 9.03 3.17 -22.09
N THR A 444 7.89 3.13 -21.40
CA THR A 444 7.82 2.77 -19.97
C THR A 444 7.44 1.31 -19.74
N ASN A 445 7.04 0.58 -20.79
CA ASN A 445 6.45 -0.77 -20.70
C ASN A 445 5.31 -0.81 -19.66
N ARG A 446 4.43 0.19 -19.74
CA ARG A 446 3.27 0.35 -18.88
C ARG A 446 2.07 0.81 -19.69
N CYS A 447 0.89 0.40 -19.27
CA CYS A 447 -0.35 0.99 -19.76
C CYS A 447 -0.70 2.18 -18.88
N VAL A 448 -1.01 3.29 -19.54
CA VAL A 448 -1.38 4.56 -18.92
C VAL A 448 -2.77 4.95 -19.38
N VAL A 449 -3.45 5.76 -18.58
CA VAL A 449 -4.72 6.36 -18.97
C VAL A 449 -4.49 7.25 -20.17
N ASP A 450 -5.30 7.05 -21.21
CA ASP A 450 -5.22 7.78 -22.47
C ASP A 450 -6.60 7.84 -23.09
N THR A 451 -7.14 9.05 -23.28
CA THR A 451 -8.45 9.28 -23.91
C THR A 451 -8.53 8.80 -25.37
N ALA A 452 -7.40 8.58 -26.04
CA ALA A 452 -7.32 7.97 -27.37
C ALA A 452 -6.99 6.46 -27.32
N GLY A 453 -6.88 5.89 -26.12
CA GLY A 453 -6.62 4.48 -25.90
C GLY A 453 -7.75 3.57 -26.41
N THR A 454 -7.40 2.35 -26.78
CA THR A 454 -8.34 1.37 -27.34
C THR A 454 -8.72 0.26 -26.35
N TYR A 455 -8.05 0.19 -25.20
CA TYR A 455 -8.32 -0.81 -24.18
C TYR A 455 -9.27 -0.25 -23.12
N ALA A 456 -10.31 -1.00 -22.79
CA ALA A 456 -11.30 -0.62 -21.79
C ALA A 456 -10.82 -0.77 -20.33
N ASN A 457 -9.69 -1.47 -20.10
CA ASN A 457 -9.09 -1.56 -18.78
C ASN A 457 -7.58 -1.80 -18.86
N GLN A 458 -6.88 -1.48 -17.77
CA GLN A 458 -5.43 -1.56 -17.70
C GLN A 458 -4.92 -3.00 -17.86
N SER A 459 -5.53 -3.97 -17.20
CA SER A 459 -5.07 -5.36 -17.20
C SER A 459 -5.10 -5.99 -18.60
N ALA A 460 -6.12 -5.69 -19.41
CA ALA A 460 -6.20 -6.11 -20.81
C ALA A 460 -5.12 -5.47 -21.67
N CYS A 461 -4.87 -4.17 -21.48
CA CYS A 461 -3.80 -3.45 -22.16
C CYS A 461 -2.43 -4.08 -21.84
N MET A 462 -2.17 -4.34 -20.55
CA MET A 462 -0.92 -4.92 -20.06
C MET A 462 -0.75 -6.36 -20.51
N ALA A 463 -1.81 -7.19 -20.47
CA ALA A 463 -1.78 -8.57 -20.94
C ALA A 463 -1.46 -8.67 -22.44
N ALA A 464 -1.94 -7.73 -23.24
CA ALA A 464 -1.74 -7.71 -24.69
C ALA A 464 -0.33 -7.25 -25.10
N ASN A 465 0.25 -6.27 -24.38
CA ASN A 465 1.45 -5.56 -24.86
C ASN A 465 2.66 -5.63 -23.92
N GLY A 466 2.44 -5.89 -22.63
CA GLY A 466 3.49 -5.82 -21.63
C GLY A 466 4.58 -6.86 -21.85
N LYS A 467 5.82 -6.46 -21.54
CA LYS A 467 7.01 -7.31 -21.55
C LYS A 467 7.32 -7.76 -20.13
N TYR A 468 7.23 -9.06 -19.87
CA TYR A 468 7.28 -9.64 -18.54
C TYR A 468 8.55 -10.46 -18.29
N ALA A 469 8.95 -10.48 -17.02
CA ALA A 469 9.92 -11.43 -16.51
C ALA A 469 9.47 -11.98 -15.15
N CYS A 470 10.13 -13.04 -14.71
CA CYS A 470 9.97 -13.50 -13.34
C CYS A 470 10.72 -12.59 -12.39
N SER A 471 10.06 -12.14 -11.33
CA SER A 471 10.64 -11.36 -10.25
C SER A 471 10.30 -12.02 -8.93
N SER A 472 11.23 -11.95 -7.98
CA SER A 472 11.06 -12.52 -6.65
C SER A 472 10.90 -11.40 -5.61
N GLU A 473 10.03 -11.62 -4.63
CA GLU A 473 9.93 -10.86 -3.39
C GLU A 473 10.28 -11.81 -2.25
N THR A 474 11.01 -11.33 -1.24
CA THR A 474 11.35 -12.13 -0.07
C THR A 474 10.74 -11.49 1.15
N GLU A 475 10.06 -12.31 1.93
CA GLU A 475 9.36 -11.95 3.15
C GLU A 475 10.04 -12.68 4.29
N SER A 476 10.08 -12.07 5.47
CA SER A 476 10.88 -12.59 6.56
C SER A 476 10.22 -12.36 7.92
N LYS A 477 10.45 -13.28 8.85
CA LYS A 477 9.98 -13.18 10.24
C LYS A 477 11.10 -13.56 11.19
N ALA A 478 11.42 -12.63 12.09
CA ALA A 478 12.45 -12.82 13.11
C ALA A 478 11.95 -13.74 14.22
N GLN A 479 12.82 -14.61 14.70
CA GLN A 479 12.59 -15.40 15.90
C GLN A 479 13.07 -14.60 17.13
N THR A 480 12.13 -14.26 18.02
CA THR A 480 12.42 -13.46 19.20
C THR A 480 13.50 -14.09 20.08
N GLY A 481 14.41 -13.26 20.58
CA GLY A 481 15.52 -13.69 21.44
C GLY A 481 16.66 -14.40 20.70
N THR A 482 16.65 -14.42 19.36
CA THR A 482 17.67 -15.09 18.54
C THR A 482 18.09 -14.23 17.34
N THR A 483 19.12 -14.66 16.61
CA THR A 483 19.50 -14.08 15.31
C THR A 483 18.87 -14.83 14.13
N THR A 484 17.91 -15.71 14.40
CA THR A 484 17.31 -16.63 13.44
C THR A 484 16.09 -16.01 12.75
N TRP A 485 15.96 -16.29 11.46
CA TRP A 485 14.82 -15.86 10.64
C TRP A 485 14.20 -17.04 9.88
N VAL A 486 12.88 -16.96 9.70
CA VAL A 486 12.16 -17.72 8.68
C VAL A 486 11.96 -16.79 7.49
N THR A 487 12.15 -17.29 6.26
CA THR A 487 11.96 -16.50 5.04
C THR A 487 11.10 -17.22 4.02
N ALA A 488 10.32 -16.49 3.24
CA ALA A 488 9.58 -16.99 2.09
C ALA A 488 9.98 -16.19 0.85
N THR A 489 10.39 -16.88 -0.21
CA THR A 489 10.58 -16.29 -1.52
C THR A 489 9.32 -16.51 -2.35
N LEU A 490 8.70 -15.41 -2.75
CA LEU A 490 7.49 -15.33 -3.57
C LEU A 490 7.89 -14.93 -4.98
N ASN A 491 7.29 -15.55 -6.01
CA ASN A 491 7.66 -15.32 -7.40
C ASN A 491 6.47 -14.83 -8.21
N TYR A 492 6.67 -13.72 -8.93
CA TYR A 492 5.62 -13.04 -9.67
C TYR A 492 6.04 -12.76 -11.11
N CYS A 493 5.04 -12.75 -11.99
CA CYS A 493 5.18 -12.16 -13.30
C CYS A 493 5.05 -10.65 -13.17
N LYS A 494 6.16 -9.93 -13.36
CA LYS A 494 6.19 -8.47 -13.34
C LYS A 494 6.63 -7.92 -14.68
N PRO A 495 6.03 -6.81 -15.13
CA PRO A 495 6.49 -6.12 -16.32
C PRO A 495 7.84 -5.45 -16.03
N LEU A 496 8.82 -5.67 -16.91
CA LEU A 496 10.15 -5.07 -16.79
C LEU A 496 10.07 -3.55 -16.93
N ASP A 497 10.75 -2.80 -16.07
CA ASP A 497 10.90 -1.36 -16.26
C ASP A 497 12.08 -1.11 -17.24
N PRO A 498 11.85 -0.51 -18.43
CA PRO A 498 12.91 -0.26 -19.39
C PRO A 498 13.99 0.73 -18.90
N ALA A 499 13.71 1.53 -17.88
CA ALA A 499 14.68 2.45 -17.30
C ALA A 499 15.75 1.72 -16.44
N THR A 500 15.39 0.56 -15.88
CA THR A 500 16.25 -0.20 -14.96
C THR A 500 16.65 -1.57 -15.50
N ALA A 501 15.91 -2.12 -16.46
CA ALA A 501 16.20 -3.41 -17.07
C ALA A 501 17.36 -3.33 -18.07
N THR A 502 18.26 -4.31 -18.02
CA THR A 502 19.32 -4.48 -19.01
C THR A 502 18.74 -4.85 -20.38
N ALA A 503 19.49 -4.56 -21.46
CA ALA A 503 19.10 -4.94 -22.82
C ALA A 503 18.86 -6.46 -22.97
N GLY A 504 19.66 -7.29 -22.28
CA GLY A 504 19.48 -8.74 -22.25
C GLY A 504 18.17 -9.17 -21.58
N GLN A 505 17.80 -8.54 -20.46
CA GLN A 505 16.52 -8.80 -19.78
C GLN A 505 15.33 -8.41 -20.66
N LEU A 506 15.39 -7.24 -21.30
CA LEU A 506 14.33 -6.79 -22.22
C LEU A 506 14.19 -7.70 -23.46
N ALA A 507 15.30 -8.24 -23.97
CA ALA A 507 15.30 -9.19 -25.08
C ALA A 507 14.75 -10.57 -24.70
N ALA A 508 14.95 -11.00 -23.44
CA ALA A 508 14.43 -12.25 -22.90
C ALA A 508 12.99 -12.14 -22.37
N ALA A 509 12.39 -10.95 -22.43
CA ALA A 509 11.05 -10.72 -21.91
C ALA A 509 10.00 -11.52 -22.67
N VAL A 510 8.98 -11.99 -21.95
CA VAL A 510 7.90 -12.82 -22.46
C VAL A 510 6.55 -12.14 -22.33
N SER A 511 5.50 -12.70 -22.94
CA SER A 511 4.12 -12.26 -22.70
C SER A 511 3.66 -12.65 -21.29
N LEU A 512 2.60 -11.99 -20.79
CA LEU A 512 2.01 -12.32 -19.49
C LEU A 512 1.56 -13.79 -19.44
N ALA A 513 0.90 -14.28 -20.50
CA ALA A 513 0.44 -15.66 -20.58
C ALA A 513 1.61 -16.66 -20.52
N ALA A 514 2.68 -16.41 -21.27
CA ALA A 514 3.88 -17.23 -21.23
C ALA A 514 4.53 -17.21 -19.84
N CYS A 515 4.65 -16.03 -19.21
CA CYS A 515 5.19 -15.91 -17.86
C CYS A 515 4.36 -16.70 -16.83
N ARG A 516 3.03 -16.55 -16.83
CA ARG A 516 2.12 -17.25 -15.90
C ARG A 516 2.13 -18.77 -16.10
N SER A 517 2.34 -19.22 -17.34
CA SER A 517 2.45 -20.64 -17.67
C SER A 517 3.81 -21.27 -17.32
N SER A 518 4.84 -20.44 -17.11
CA SER A 518 6.19 -20.89 -16.75
C SER A 518 6.28 -21.34 -15.29
N THR A 519 7.44 -21.90 -14.91
CA THR A 519 7.75 -22.22 -13.50
C THR A 519 7.73 -21.01 -12.58
N CYS A 520 7.80 -19.77 -13.10
CA CYS A 520 7.87 -18.56 -12.30
C CYS A 520 6.82 -18.49 -11.18
N GLN A 521 5.52 -18.54 -11.49
CA GLN A 521 4.46 -18.47 -10.48
C GLN A 521 4.29 -19.78 -9.67
N ARG A 522 5.08 -20.83 -9.95
CA ARG A 522 4.93 -22.16 -9.36
C ARG A 522 6.03 -22.53 -8.36
N THR A 523 7.03 -21.70 -8.09
CA THR A 523 8.25 -22.10 -7.36
C THR A 523 8.56 -21.28 -6.10
N GLY A 524 7.59 -20.65 -5.44
CA GLY A 524 7.87 -20.01 -4.15
C GLY A 524 8.41 -21.02 -3.11
N THR A 525 9.36 -20.60 -2.27
CA THR A 525 10.06 -21.47 -1.30
C THR A 525 10.11 -20.89 0.10
N VAL A 526 9.93 -21.70 1.15
CA VAL A 526 10.16 -21.29 2.55
C VAL A 526 11.54 -21.79 2.97
N SER A 527 12.30 -20.98 3.68
CA SER A 527 13.53 -21.39 4.35
C SER A 527 13.43 -21.12 5.85
N TYR A 528 13.96 -22.05 6.64
CA TYR A 528 14.00 -21.96 8.11
C TYR A 528 15.46 -21.82 8.56
N ASN A 529 15.65 -21.26 9.76
CA ASN A 529 16.97 -21.13 10.39
C ASN A 529 17.97 -20.31 9.56
N THR A 530 17.48 -19.28 8.89
CA THR A 530 18.35 -18.38 8.12
C THR A 530 19.03 -17.37 9.06
N PRO A 531 20.35 -17.11 8.90
CA PRO A 531 21.01 -15.99 9.59
C PRO A 531 20.32 -14.68 9.22
N ALA A 532 20.36 -13.69 10.12
CA ALA A 532 19.91 -12.32 9.84
C ALA A 532 20.38 -11.88 8.43
N PRO A 533 19.45 -11.58 7.51
CA PRO A 533 19.81 -11.05 6.21
C PRO A 533 20.62 -9.76 6.40
N GLN A 534 21.69 -9.58 5.63
CA GLN A 534 22.74 -8.59 5.93
C GLN A 534 22.31 -7.11 5.83
N ASP A 535 21.03 -6.79 5.63
CA ASP A 535 20.55 -5.42 5.41
C ASP A 535 19.22 -5.08 6.14
N LEU A 536 18.80 -5.82 7.17
CA LEU A 536 17.45 -5.63 7.78
C LEU A 536 17.49 -4.90 9.14
N LEU A 537 16.85 -3.73 9.19
CA LEU A 537 16.47 -3.00 10.41
C LEU A 537 14.94 -3.03 10.57
N LEU A 538 14.50 -3.31 11.80
CA LEU A 538 13.16 -3.81 12.15
C LEU A 538 12.03 -2.76 12.03
N LEU A 539 10.93 -3.15 11.38
CA LEU A 539 9.58 -2.59 11.59
C LEU A 539 8.62 -3.73 11.98
N GLY A 540 8.52 -4.03 13.27
CA GLY A 540 7.39 -4.76 13.86
C GLY A 540 6.03 -4.06 13.70
N ASN A 541 4.95 -4.79 13.96
CA ASN A 541 3.59 -4.27 14.05
C ASN A 541 3.21 -3.94 15.49
#